data_AF-A0A958YF32-F1
#
_entry.id   AF-A0A958YF32-F1
#
_cell.length_a   1.000
_cell.length_b   1.000
_cell.length_c   1.000
_cell.angle_alpha   90.00
_cell.angle_beta   90.00
_cell.angle_gamma   90.00
#
_symmetry.space_group_name_H-M   'P 1'
#
loop_
_entity.id
_entity.type
_entity.pdbx_description
1 polymer ?
#
loop_
_entity_poly.entity_id
_entity_poly.type
_entity_poly.pdbx_seq_one_letter_code
_entity_poly.pdbx_strand_id
1 'polypeptide(L)'
;MKELTIYFGKYLANAEFEKFRTEHFPNATKYNSQLQFIRCKDSKLELGFTNERMIRESDAEKLLRGGKPIFTNFFIYETSEKLFDSLPFGVTFKDSLEEIEQKAGKPKDRKNIKNPFFGNVTSLHYHTTDNVKIIFTFDNIQSKLTQIGVEQLQKEITES
;
A
#
# COMPACT_ATOMS: atom_id res chain seq x y z
N MET A 1 14.93 -4.62 2.10
CA MET A 1 14.01 -5.37 1.18
C MET A 1 14.08 -4.70 -0.20
N LYS A 2 14.42 -5.42 -1.28
CA LYS A 2 14.40 -4.85 -2.66
C LYS A 2 13.00 -4.25 -2.92
N GLU A 3 12.99 -3.01 -3.41
CA GLU A 3 11.83 -2.17 -3.70
C GLU A 3 10.63 -2.98 -4.23
N LEU A 4 9.61 -3.23 -3.40
CA LEU A 4 8.37 -3.83 -3.91
C LEU A 4 7.76 -2.96 -5.02
N THR A 5 8.03 -1.65 -4.99
CA THR A 5 7.67 -0.67 -6.02
C THR A 5 8.12 -1.07 -7.44
N ILE A 6 9.16 -1.90 -7.63
CA ILE A 6 9.56 -2.39 -8.97
C ILE A 6 8.50 -3.27 -9.65
N TYR A 7 7.53 -3.75 -8.88
CA TYR A 7 6.41 -4.54 -9.38
C TYR A 7 5.18 -3.66 -9.65
N PHE A 8 5.18 -2.37 -9.27
CA PHE A 8 4.04 -1.49 -9.54
C PHE A 8 3.78 -1.41 -11.04
N GLY A 9 2.51 -1.48 -11.42
CA GLY A 9 2.08 -1.46 -12.82
C GLY A 9 2.30 -2.77 -13.58
N LYS A 10 2.89 -3.80 -12.96
CA LYS A 10 3.10 -5.09 -13.62
C LYS A 10 1.92 -6.03 -13.45
N TYR A 11 1.59 -6.70 -14.54
CA TYR A 11 0.82 -7.95 -14.53
C TYR A 11 1.80 -9.12 -14.36
N LEU A 12 1.48 -10.04 -13.45
CA LEU A 12 2.20 -11.30 -13.33
C LEU A 12 1.28 -12.42 -13.84
N ALA A 13 1.78 -13.27 -14.75
CA ALA A 13 1.08 -14.48 -15.10
C ALA A 13 0.93 -15.37 -13.85
N ASN A 14 -0.08 -16.24 -13.79
CA ASN A 14 -0.39 -17.00 -12.57
C ASN A 14 0.82 -17.74 -11.98
N ALA A 15 1.68 -18.35 -12.81
CA ALA A 15 2.88 -19.05 -12.34
C ALA A 15 3.92 -18.08 -11.75
N GLU A 16 4.12 -16.92 -12.39
CA GLU A 16 5.04 -15.87 -11.91
C GLU A 16 4.52 -15.24 -10.62
N PHE A 17 3.21 -15.05 -10.55
CA PHE A 17 2.54 -14.54 -9.36
C PHE A 17 2.69 -15.50 -8.18
N GLU A 18 2.48 -16.80 -8.38
CA GLU A 18 2.68 -17.80 -7.33
C GLU A 18 4.14 -17.89 -6.90
N LYS A 19 5.09 -17.76 -7.84
CA LYS A 19 6.51 -17.68 -7.51
C LYS A 19 6.81 -16.44 -6.67
N PHE A 20 6.42 -15.25 -7.13
CA PHE A 20 6.56 -13.98 -6.41
C PHE A 20 5.93 -14.05 -5.01
N ARG A 21 4.69 -14.60 -4.90
CA ARG A 21 3.97 -14.77 -3.63
C ARG A 21 4.74 -15.67 -2.68
N THR A 22 5.29 -16.78 -3.17
CA THR A 22 6.04 -17.73 -2.34
C THR A 22 7.38 -17.17 -1.88
N GLU A 23 8.05 -16.38 -2.74
CA GLU A 23 9.33 -15.74 -2.44
C GLU A 23 9.21 -14.56 -1.46
N HIS A 24 8.20 -13.71 -1.61
CA HIS A 24 8.08 -12.46 -0.86
C HIS A 24 7.02 -12.48 0.26
N PHE A 25 6.03 -13.38 0.19
CA PHE A 25 4.90 -13.46 1.11
C PHE A 25 4.60 -14.92 1.52
N PRO A 26 5.55 -15.62 2.18
CA PRO A 26 5.31 -16.97 2.67
C PRO A 26 4.08 -16.99 3.59
N ASN A 27 3.27 -18.05 3.52
CA ASN A 27 2.02 -18.16 4.29
C ASN A 27 1.00 -17.03 4.05
N ALA A 28 0.97 -16.49 2.83
CA ALA A 28 -0.07 -15.55 2.39
C ALA A 28 -1.50 -16.11 2.48
N THR A 29 -2.46 -15.25 2.82
CA THR A 29 -3.88 -15.54 2.69
C THR A 29 -4.28 -15.73 1.23
N LYS A 30 -5.45 -16.32 1.00
CA LYS A 30 -6.09 -16.21 -0.31
C LYS A 30 -6.37 -14.74 -0.64
N TYR A 31 -6.41 -14.42 -1.92
CA TYR A 31 -6.78 -13.09 -2.40
C TYR A 31 -8.20 -12.73 -1.93
N ASN A 32 -8.33 -11.57 -1.29
CA ASN A 32 -9.62 -11.00 -0.93
C ASN A 32 -10.10 -10.09 -2.08
N SER A 33 -11.09 -10.54 -2.85
CA SER A 33 -11.60 -9.78 -4.00
C SER A 33 -12.43 -8.55 -3.62
N GLN A 34 -12.96 -8.48 -2.40
CA GLN A 34 -13.72 -7.33 -1.91
C GLN A 34 -12.79 -6.19 -1.50
N LEU A 35 -11.69 -6.53 -0.81
CA LEU A 35 -10.72 -5.56 -0.30
C LEU A 35 -9.47 -5.42 -1.18
N GLN A 36 -9.40 -6.23 -2.24
CA GLN A 36 -8.36 -6.22 -3.27
C GLN A 36 -6.93 -6.38 -2.75
N PHE A 37 -6.72 -7.22 -1.73
CA PHE A 37 -5.38 -7.49 -1.20
C PHE A 37 -5.12 -8.96 -0.88
N ILE A 38 -3.83 -9.28 -0.74
CA ILE A 38 -3.31 -10.48 -0.05
C ILE A 38 -2.57 -10.02 1.19
N ARG A 39 -2.70 -10.78 2.29
CA ARG A 39 -1.96 -10.54 3.52
C ARG A 39 -1.01 -11.69 3.79
N CYS A 40 0.27 -11.41 4.07
CA CYS A 40 1.16 -12.41 4.63
C CYS A 40 0.88 -12.56 6.13
N LYS A 41 0.58 -13.78 6.59
CA LYS A 41 0.27 -14.02 8.00
C LYS A 41 1.49 -13.82 8.91
N ASP A 42 2.68 -14.07 8.39
CA ASP A 42 3.91 -14.05 9.16
C ASP A 42 4.47 -12.63 9.25
N SER A 43 4.66 -11.99 8.09
CA SER A 43 5.16 -10.62 8.01
C SER A 43 4.09 -9.58 8.35
N LYS A 44 2.80 -9.94 8.30
CA LYS A 44 1.65 -9.02 8.40
C LYS A 44 1.56 -7.98 7.28
N LEU A 45 2.47 -7.99 6.31
CA LEU A 45 2.42 -7.11 5.15
C LEU A 45 1.17 -7.39 4.31
N GLU A 46 0.59 -6.33 3.79
CA GLU A 46 -0.52 -6.41 2.86
C GLU A 46 -0.12 -5.88 1.50
N LEU A 47 -0.52 -6.62 0.48
CA LEU A 47 -0.19 -6.39 -0.91
C LEU A 47 -1.50 -6.15 -1.66
N GLY A 48 -1.70 -4.94 -2.15
CA GLY A 48 -2.90 -4.50 -2.84
C GLY A 48 -2.77 -4.57 -4.36
N PHE A 49 -3.89 -4.90 -5.00
CA PHE A 49 -4.01 -5.06 -6.43
C PHE A 49 -5.13 -4.19 -6.98
N THR A 50 -4.91 -3.63 -8.15
CA THR A 50 -5.98 -3.04 -8.96
C THR A 50 -6.22 -3.92 -10.17
N ASN A 51 -7.47 -4.05 -10.62
CA ASN A 51 -7.76 -4.74 -11.88
C ASN A 51 -7.30 -3.87 -13.06
N GLU A 52 -6.64 -4.45 -14.05
CA GLU A 52 -6.23 -3.78 -15.30
C GLU A 52 -7.33 -2.89 -15.90
N ARG A 53 -8.59 -3.35 -15.88
CA ARG A 53 -9.74 -2.58 -16.41
C ARG A 53 -10.03 -1.28 -15.66
N MET A 54 -9.65 -1.20 -14.37
CA MET A 54 -9.80 0.01 -13.55
C MET A 54 -8.66 1.02 -13.72
N ILE A 55 -7.60 0.63 -14.44
CA ILE A 55 -6.44 1.48 -14.74
C ILE A 55 -6.66 2.24 -16.07
N ARG A 56 -7.53 1.71 -16.95
CA ARG A 56 -7.83 2.33 -18.24
C ARG A 56 -8.85 3.47 -18.04
N GLU A 57 -8.50 4.67 -18.49
CA GLU A 57 -9.26 5.93 -18.27
C GLU A 57 -10.73 5.89 -18.76
N SER A 58 -11.13 4.90 -19.58
CA SER A 58 -12.46 4.85 -20.20
C SER A 58 -13.53 4.09 -19.41
N ASP A 59 -13.22 3.42 -18.31
CA ASP A 59 -14.09 2.40 -17.70
C ASP A 59 -14.48 2.71 -16.24
N ALA A 60 -14.72 3.99 -15.91
CA ALA A 60 -15.06 4.48 -14.56
C ALA A 60 -16.32 3.83 -13.91
N GLU A 61 -17.10 3.02 -14.63
CA GLU A 61 -18.37 2.46 -14.14
C GLU A 61 -18.49 0.92 -14.16
N LYS A 62 -17.46 0.15 -14.51
CA LYS A 62 -17.60 -1.31 -14.62
C LYS A 62 -17.36 -2.05 -13.29
N LEU A 63 -18.42 -2.66 -12.77
CA LEU A 63 -18.40 -3.62 -11.65
C LEU A 63 -17.33 -4.71 -11.86
N LEU A 64 -16.62 -5.04 -10.78
CA LEU A 64 -15.56 -6.07 -10.72
C LEU A 64 -16.07 -7.42 -11.25
N ARG A 65 -15.74 -7.75 -12.51
CA ARG A 65 -15.78 -9.12 -13.02
C ARG A 65 -14.47 -9.46 -13.70
N GLY A 66 -13.78 -10.45 -13.13
CA GLY A 66 -12.63 -11.19 -13.69
C GLY A 66 -11.68 -10.36 -14.55
N GLY A 67 -10.56 -9.95 -13.98
CA GLY A 67 -9.51 -9.27 -14.76
C GLY A 67 -8.13 -9.62 -14.26
N LYS A 68 -7.15 -9.11 -14.99
CA LYS A 68 -5.72 -9.26 -14.72
C LYS A 68 -5.35 -8.36 -13.54
N PRO A 69 -5.07 -8.89 -12.34
CA PRO A 69 -4.66 -8.07 -11.21
C PRO A 69 -3.28 -7.47 -11.48
N ILE A 70 -3.15 -6.19 -11.20
CA ILE A 70 -1.93 -5.41 -11.34
C ILE A 70 -1.54 -4.94 -9.95
N PHE A 71 -0.27 -5.14 -9.61
CA PHE A 71 0.24 -4.69 -8.32
C PHE A 71 0.30 -3.16 -8.28
N THR A 72 -0.31 -2.53 -7.27
CA THR A 72 -0.43 -1.07 -7.22
C THR A 72 -0.07 -0.46 -5.87
N ASN A 73 -0.04 -1.25 -4.80
CA ASN A 73 0.21 -0.71 -3.46
C ASN A 73 0.58 -1.79 -2.45
N PHE A 74 1.30 -1.42 -1.41
CA PHE A 74 1.48 -2.27 -0.24
C PHE A 74 1.33 -1.46 1.05
N PHE A 75 0.93 -2.14 2.11
CA PHE A 75 0.77 -1.56 3.44
C PHE A 75 1.73 -2.21 4.42
N ILE A 76 2.40 -1.35 5.18
CA ILE A 76 3.31 -1.68 6.26
C ILE A 76 2.59 -1.40 7.57
N TYR A 77 2.77 -2.29 8.54
CA TYR A 77 2.25 -2.16 9.89
C TYR A 77 3.41 -2.22 10.89
N GLU A 78 3.17 -1.78 12.12
CA GLU A 78 4.17 -1.78 13.21
C GLU A 78 4.85 -3.15 13.37
N THR A 79 4.07 -4.24 13.32
CA THR A 79 4.60 -5.61 13.44
C THR A 79 5.57 -6.02 12.32
N SER A 80 5.51 -5.33 11.17
CA SER A 80 6.32 -5.59 9.99
C SER A 80 7.48 -4.61 9.82
N GLU A 81 7.60 -3.60 10.68
CA GLU A 81 8.61 -2.53 10.59
C GLU A 81 10.04 -3.09 10.49
N LYS A 82 10.36 -4.11 11.31
CA LYS A 82 11.68 -4.76 11.34
C LYS A 82 12.11 -5.44 10.03
N LEU A 83 11.24 -5.54 9.04
CA LEU A 83 11.54 -6.13 7.73
C LEU A 83 12.14 -5.11 6.75
N PHE A 84 12.19 -3.84 7.15
CA PHE A 84 12.68 -2.73 6.34
C PHE A 84 13.92 -2.15 6.99
N ASP A 85 14.97 -1.96 6.18
CA ASP A 85 16.19 -1.27 6.61
C ASP A 85 15.92 0.22 6.86
N SER A 86 15.00 0.79 6.08
CA SER A 86 14.49 2.15 6.24
C SER A 86 13.05 2.25 5.74
N LEU A 87 12.23 3.01 6.45
CA LEU A 87 10.87 3.37 6.03
C LEU A 87 10.86 4.72 5.29
N PRO A 88 9.79 5.04 4.52
CA PRO A 88 9.68 6.30 3.79
C PRO A 88 9.95 7.52 4.68
N PHE A 89 10.82 8.42 4.21
CA PHE A 89 11.24 9.63 4.93
C PHE A 89 11.88 9.38 6.31
N GLY A 90 12.29 8.15 6.63
CA GLY A 90 12.82 7.80 7.96
C GLY A 90 11.76 7.81 9.06
N VAL A 91 10.48 7.74 8.70
CA VAL A 91 9.36 7.71 9.65
C VAL A 91 9.26 6.33 10.30
N THR A 92 9.03 6.28 11.62
CA THR A 92 8.83 5.05 12.39
C THR A 92 7.44 4.99 13.00
N PHE A 93 6.98 3.80 13.41
CA PHE A 93 5.68 3.66 14.08
C PHE A 93 5.59 4.29 15.47
N LYS A 94 6.74 4.76 16.00
CA LYS A 94 6.82 5.50 17.26
C LYS A 94 6.68 7.01 17.07
N ASP A 95 6.80 7.49 15.84
CA ASP A 95 6.74 8.93 15.57
C ASP A 95 5.33 9.46 15.83
N SER A 96 5.28 10.59 16.52
CA SER A 96 4.09 11.43 16.61
C SER A 96 3.76 12.08 15.27
N LEU A 97 2.54 12.60 15.16
CA LEU A 97 2.12 13.31 13.97
C LEU A 97 3.03 14.52 13.64
N GLU A 98 3.52 15.23 14.66
CA GLU A 98 4.42 16.36 14.47
C GLU A 98 5.78 15.92 13.94
N GLU A 99 6.36 14.85 14.51
CA GLU A 99 7.64 14.29 14.04
C GLU A 99 7.54 13.78 12.60
N ILE A 100 6.40 13.20 12.21
CA ILE A 100 6.15 12.80 10.81
C ILE A 100 6.19 14.02 9.89
N GLU A 101 5.51 15.11 10.24
CA GLU A 101 5.50 16.33 9.42
C GLU A 101 6.88 17.04 9.41
N GLN A 102 7.68 16.92 10.48
CA GLN A 102 9.06 17.41 10.49
C GLN A 102 9.97 16.62 9.56
N LYS A 103 9.83 15.28 9.52
CA LYS A 103 10.65 14.39 8.68
C LYS A 103 10.24 14.39 7.21
N ALA A 104 8.93 14.29 6.94
CA ALA A 104 8.37 14.17 5.59
C ALA A 104 8.00 15.53 4.96
N GLY A 105 8.05 16.61 5.76
CA GLY A 105 7.58 17.94 5.36
C GLY A 105 6.07 18.07 5.45
N LYS A 106 5.52 19.09 4.78
CA LYS A 106 4.07 19.32 4.78
C LYS A 106 3.35 18.33 3.85
N PRO A 107 2.30 17.62 4.31
CA PRO A 107 1.53 16.74 3.45
C PRO A 107 0.83 17.51 2.34
N LYS A 108 0.66 16.87 1.19
CA LYS A 108 -0.13 17.41 0.07
C LYS A 108 -1.61 17.44 0.39
N ASP A 109 -2.07 16.43 1.12
CA ASP A 109 -3.46 16.30 1.55
C ASP A 109 -3.52 15.67 2.94
N ARG A 110 -4.50 16.10 3.75
CA ARG A 110 -4.76 15.59 5.09
C ARG A 110 -6.24 15.30 5.20
N LYS A 111 -6.58 14.04 5.48
CA LYS A 111 -7.98 13.58 5.57
C LYS A 111 -8.26 13.01 6.94
N ASN A 112 -9.42 13.34 7.49
CA ASN A 112 -9.98 12.65 8.64
C ASN A 112 -11.02 11.66 8.12
N ILE A 113 -10.78 10.37 8.33
CA ILE A 113 -11.61 9.30 7.77
C ILE A 113 -11.98 8.30 8.85
N LYS A 114 -13.13 7.65 8.66
CA LYS A 114 -13.52 6.49 9.45
C LYS A 114 -12.99 5.22 8.77
N ASN A 115 -11.88 4.70 9.28
CA ASN A 115 -11.28 3.46 8.83
C ASN A 115 -12.02 2.25 9.44
N PRO A 116 -12.34 1.20 8.64
CA PRO A 116 -13.04 0.02 9.14
C PRO A 116 -12.33 -0.75 10.25
N PHE A 117 -11.00 -0.66 10.32
CA PHE A 117 -10.18 -1.41 11.27
C PHE A 117 -9.72 -0.58 12.47
N PHE A 118 -9.49 0.72 12.26
CA PHE A 118 -8.90 1.61 13.26
C PHE A 118 -9.85 2.71 13.75
N GLY A 119 -11.09 2.75 13.26
CA GLY A 119 -12.04 3.79 13.65
C GLY A 119 -11.65 5.15 13.08
N ASN A 120 -11.65 6.20 13.91
CA ASN A 120 -11.36 7.56 13.43
C ASN A 120 -9.84 7.77 13.31
N VAL A 121 -9.39 7.99 12.08
CA VAL A 121 -7.97 8.18 11.77
C VAL A 121 -7.73 9.48 11.01
N THR A 122 -6.52 10.01 11.14
CA THR A 122 -5.98 11.06 10.27
C THR A 122 -5.00 10.43 9.29
N SER A 123 -5.26 10.57 8.00
CA SER A 123 -4.38 10.15 6.92
C SER A 123 -3.63 11.35 6.35
N LEU A 124 -2.30 11.27 6.31
CA LEU A 124 -1.41 12.26 5.72
C LEU A 124 -0.87 11.73 4.39
N HIS A 125 -1.13 12.44 3.30
CA HIS A 125 -0.78 12.01 1.94
C HIS A 125 0.39 12.82 1.41
N TYR A 126 1.45 12.13 1.00
CA TYR A 126 2.68 12.68 0.45
C TYR A 126 2.89 12.13 -0.95
N HIS A 127 3.34 12.98 -1.87
CA HIS A 127 3.70 12.59 -3.23
C HIS A 127 5.21 12.64 -3.36
N THR A 128 5.80 11.55 -3.86
CA THR A 128 7.22 11.49 -4.22
C THR A 128 7.38 11.82 -5.70
N THR A 129 8.61 12.02 -6.15
CA THR A 129 8.93 12.34 -7.55
C THR A 129 8.67 11.20 -8.53
N ASP A 130 8.54 9.96 -8.05
CA ASP A 130 8.64 8.75 -8.87
C ASP A 130 7.28 8.05 -9.06
N ASN A 131 6.20 8.81 -9.24
CA ASN A 131 4.83 8.28 -9.35
C ASN A 131 4.38 7.43 -8.13
N VAL A 132 4.97 7.66 -6.96
CA VAL A 132 4.62 6.99 -5.71
C VAL A 132 3.99 7.98 -4.72
N LYS A 133 2.87 7.55 -4.14
CA LYS A 133 2.17 8.21 -3.05
C LYS A 133 2.44 7.45 -1.76
N ILE A 134 2.88 8.17 -0.73
CA ILE A 134 3.06 7.66 0.62
C ILE A 134 1.90 8.16 1.48
N ILE A 135 1.28 7.26 2.24
CA ILE A 135 0.19 7.58 3.15
C ILE A 135 0.58 7.15 4.55
N PHE A 136 0.57 8.08 5.50
CA PHE A 136 0.67 7.76 6.92
C PHE A 136 -0.71 7.81 7.55
N THR A 137 -1.18 6.71 8.15
CA THR A 137 -2.48 6.63 8.81
C THR A 137 -2.30 6.62 10.32
N PHE A 138 -2.75 7.69 10.97
CA PHE A 138 -2.61 7.92 12.39
C PHE A 138 -3.94 7.68 13.11
N ASP A 139 -3.96 6.82 14.12
CA ASP A 139 -5.13 6.61 14.98
C ASP A 139 -5.23 7.75 15.98
N ASN A 140 -6.35 8.48 15.93
CA ASN A 140 -6.54 9.69 16.73
C ASN A 140 -6.89 9.39 18.19
N ILE A 141 -7.37 8.18 18.49
CA ILE A 141 -7.70 7.76 19.86
C ILE A 141 -6.42 7.28 20.55
N GLN A 142 -5.67 6.41 19.86
CA GLN A 142 -4.43 5.85 20.41
C GLN A 142 -3.25 6.81 20.26
N SER A 143 -3.41 7.89 19.50
CA SER A 143 -2.38 8.87 19.20
C SER A 143 -1.09 8.23 18.67
N LYS A 144 -1.23 7.33 17.69
CA LYS A 144 -0.09 6.62 17.10
C LYS A 144 -0.25 6.35 15.61
N LEU A 145 0.88 6.23 14.91
CA LEU A 145 0.91 5.72 13.54
C LEU A 145 0.49 4.24 13.54
N THR A 146 -0.47 3.87 12.70
CA THR A 146 -0.98 2.49 12.62
C THR A 146 -0.64 1.80 11.30
N GLN A 147 -0.47 2.57 10.23
CA GLN A 147 -0.19 2.03 8.90
C GLN A 147 0.61 3.02 8.05
N ILE A 148 1.53 2.49 7.25
CA ILE A 148 2.20 3.22 6.17
C ILE A 148 1.79 2.57 4.85
N GLY A 149 1.06 3.31 4.02
CA GLY A 149 0.70 2.90 2.65
C GLY A 149 1.71 3.44 1.65
N VAL A 150 2.14 2.59 0.74
CA VAL A 150 2.94 2.95 -0.43
C VAL A 150 2.13 2.55 -1.66
N GLU A 151 1.71 3.53 -2.45
CA GLU A 151 0.78 3.34 -3.57
C GLU A 151 1.30 4.02 -4.84
N GLN A 152 0.94 3.51 -6.01
CA GLN A 152 1.13 4.24 -7.27
C GLN A 152 0.20 5.46 -7.31
N LEU A 153 0.73 6.63 -7.67
CA LEU A 153 -0.03 7.89 -7.72
C LEU A 153 -0.97 7.93 -8.93
N GLN A 154 -0.42 7.68 -10.12
CA GLN A 154 -1.14 7.43 -11.36
C GLN A 154 -1.08 5.93 -11.62
N LYS A 155 -2.23 5.28 -11.64
CA LYS A 155 -2.29 3.86 -11.99
C LYS A 155 -1.92 3.74 -13.46
N GLU A 156 -0.83 3.06 -13.75
CA GLU A 156 -0.33 2.85 -15.11
C GLU A 156 0.14 1.42 -15.25
N ILE A 157 0.01 0.87 -16.45
CA ILE A 157 0.54 -0.45 -16.78
C ILE A 157 1.94 -0.25 -17.37
N THR A 158 2.95 -0.78 -16.70
CA THR A 158 4.28 -0.91 -17.29
C THR A 158 4.34 -2.25 -18.03
N GLU A 159 4.23 -2.20 -19.35
CA GLU A 159 4.45 -3.38 -20.21
C GLU A 159 5.92 -3.82 -20.10
N SER A 160 6.13 -5.13 -20.00
CA SER A 160 7.44 -5.78 -19.90
C SER A 160 7.92 -6.32 -21.24
#